data_AF-A0A944MG67-F1
#
_entry.id   AF-A0A944MG67-F1
#
_cell.length_a   1.000
_cell.length_b   1.000
_cell.length_c   1.000
_cell.angle_alpha   90.00
_cell.angle_beta   90.00
_cell.angle_gamma   90.00
#
_symmetry.space_group_name_H-M   'P 1'
#
loop_
_entity.id
_entity.type
_entity.pdbx_description
1 polymer ?
#
loop_
_entity_poly.entity_id
_entity_poly.type
_entity_poly.pdbx_seq_one_letter_code
_entity_poly.pdbx_strand_id
1 'polypeptide(L)'
;MQDGSRITIDPNTNKVIRSAEGETTPLWDGVHKLENGAVIIVRDGVVVKDRVVLEAQREQERDRLNAACMQLVRKVCGMHNECDANPACDPARQLLAMERSELSSSWSGDILESSTHCLEALGNETYFKPCTKRLQGRLTPCEKLSKKVCGRENQCATREACNAARQLISMEQQEMHSVPAGFTYASAQCRDAMADESDYFSSCE
;
A
#
# COMPACT_ATOMS: atom_id res chain seq x y z
N MET A 1 18.85 -13.12 1.20
CA MET A 1 19.99 -12.22 0.91
C MET A 1 20.56 -12.66 -0.44
N GLN A 2 21.26 -11.81 -1.19
CA GLN A 2 21.77 -12.20 -2.52
C GLN A 2 23.17 -12.86 -2.48
N ASP A 3 23.70 -13.13 -1.28
CA ASP A 3 25.07 -13.58 -1.05
C ASP A 3 25.21 -15.09 -0.80
N GLY A 4 24.14 -15.87 -0.97
CA GLY A 4 24.15 -17.32 -0.73
C GLY A 4 24.30 -17.74 0.74
N SER A 5 24.23 -16.78 1.67
CA SER A 5 24.32 -17.06 3.10
C SER A 5 22.99 -17.58 3.66
N ARG A 6 23.05 -18.61 4.51
CA ARG A 6 21.87 -19.18 5.19
C ARG A 6 21.85 -18.72 6.63
N ILE A 7 20.72 -18.13 7.03
CA ILE A 7 20.46 -17.78 8.42
C ILE A 7 19.74 -18.95 9.08
N THR A 8 20.27 -19.44 10.19
CA THR A 8 19.61 -20.46 11.03
C THR A 8 19.35 -19.88 12.41
N ILE A 9 18.15 -20.10 12.93
CA ILE A 9 17.74 -19.63 14.26
C ILE A 9 17.51 -20.87 15.13
N ASP A 10 18.22 -20.95 16.25
CA ASP A 10 18.00 -22.00 17.25
C ASP A 10 16.63 -21.79 17.92
N PRO A 11 15.70 -22.76 17.84
CA PRO A 11 14.33 -22.59 18.36
C PRO A 11 14.27 -22.52 19.90
N ASN A 12 15.28 -23.03 20.61
CA ASN A 12 15.30 -23.05 22.07
C ASN A 12 15.97 -21.82 22.66
N THR A 13 16.99 -21.29 21.98
CA THR A 13 17.79 -20.16 22.49
C THR A 13 17.57 -18.85 21.73
N ASN A 14 16.83 -18.88 20.63
CA ASN A 14 16.68 -17.81 19.65
C ASN A 14 18.02 -17.28 19.09
N LYS A 15 19.14 -18.00 19.28
CA LYS A 15 20.44 -17.60 18.74
C LYS A 15 20.44 -17.64 17.23
N VAL A 16 21.02 -16.63 16.60
CA VAL A 16 21.09 -16.51 15.15
C VAL A 16 22.50 -16.74 14.67
N ILE A 17 22.63 -17.68 13.75
CA ILE A 17 23.89 -17.96 13.06
C ILE A 17 23.73 -17.73 11.56
N ARG A 18 24.73 -17.09 10.97
CA ARG A 18 24.90 -16.96 9.53
C ARG A 18 25.91 -17.99 9.07
N SER A 19 25.49 -18.86 8.17
CA SER A 19 26.35 -19.83 7.50
C SER A 19 26.64 -19.34 6.08
N ALA A 20 27.91 -19.05 5.78
CA ALA A 20 28.38 -18.68 4.46
C ALA A 20 29.67 -19.46 4.17
N GLU A 21 29.76 -20.09 2.99
CA GLU A 21 30.98 -20.80 2.53
C GLU A 21 31.55 -21.83 3.53
N GLY A 22 30.69 -22.46 4.34
CA GLY A 22 31.09 -23.46 5.34
C GLY A 22 31.51 -22.88 6.70
N GLU A 23 31.61 -21.56 6.83
CA GLU A 23 31.84 -20.88 8.10
C GLU A 23 30.52 -20.46 8.75
N THR A 24 30.45 -20.61 10.07
CA THR A 24 29.28 -20.22 10.87
C THR A 24 29.67 -19.09 11.81
N THR A 25 29.07 -17.92 11.63
CA THR A 25 29.32 -16.73 12.46
C THR A 25 28.03 -16.28 13.14
N PRO A 26 28.10 -15.74 14.37
CA PRO A 26 26.96 -15.06 14.99
C PRO A 26 26.49 -13.92 14.08
N LEU A 27 25.18 -13.75 13.95
CA LEU A 27 24.65 -12.60 13.22
C LEU A 27 24.83 -11.34 14.09
N TRP A 28 25.37 -10.29 13.50
CA TRP A 28 25.58 -9.00 14.17
C TRP A 28 24.24 -8.35 14.53
N ASP A 29 24.25 -7.58 15.61
CA ASP A 29 23.08 -6.86 16.09
C ASP A 29 22.55 -5.88 15.03
N GLY A 30 21.22 -5.75 14.98
CA GLY A 30 20.55 -4.88 14.01
C GLY A 30 19.27 -5.47 13.46
N VAL A 31 18.76 -4.82 12.42
CA VAL A 31 17.52 -5.20 11.72
C VAL A 31 17.88 -5.90 10.40
N HIS A 32 17.39 -7.12 10.21
CA HIS A 32 17.74 -7.95 9.06
C HIS A 32 16.48 -8.40 8.31
N LYS A 33 16.49 -8.30 6.98
CA LYS A 33 15.41 -8.79 6.12
C LYS A 33 15.77 -10.17 5.57
N LEU A 34 14.92 -11.16 5.83
CA LEU A 34 15.02 -12.53 5.35
C LEU A 34 14.54 -12.65 3.90
N GLU A 35 14.85 -13.79 3.26
CA GLU A 35 14.48 -14.05 1.86
C GLU A 35 12.98 -14.14 1.62
N ASN A 36 12.23 -14.62 2.61
CA ASN A 36 10.77 -14.62 2.59
C ASN A 36 10.15 -13.22 2.85
N GLY A 37 10.97 -12.18 2.99
CA GLY A 37 10.54 -10.81 3.26
C GLY A 37 10.32 -10.48 4.74
N ALA A 38 10.40 -11.46 5.65
CA ALA A 38 10.26 -11.22 7.08
C ALA A 38 11.44 -10.38 7.62
N VAL A 39 11.18 -9.56 8.64
CA VAL A 39 12.19 -8.72 9.30
C VAL A 39 12.44 -9.25 10.70
N ILE A 40 13.71 -9.48 11.05
CA ILE A 40 14.14 -9.89 12.38
C ILE A 40 15.03 -8.81 13.01
N ILE A 41 14.96 -8.69 14.33
CA ILE A 41 15.84 -7.82 15.12
C ILE A 41 16.76 -8.72 15.94
N VAL A 42 18.07 -8.54 15.79
CA VAL A 42 19.09 -9.25 16.56
C VAL A 42 19.68 -8.32 17.60
N ARG A 43 19.73 -8.77 18.85
CA ARG A 43 20.48 -8.13 19.94
C ARG A 43 21.25 -9.20 20.69
N ASP A 44 22.53 -8.95 20.98
CA ASP A 44 23.43 -9.91 21.60
C ASP A 44 23.43 -11.29 20.91
N GLY A 45 23.29 -11.31 19.58
CA GLY A 45 23.24 -12.54 18.78
C GLY A 45 21.97 -13.39 18.94
N VAL A 46 20.90 -12.88 19.58
CA VAL A 46 19.58 -13.52 19.69
C VAL A 46 18.50 -12.73 18.97
N VAL A 47 17.54 -13.42 18.35
CA VAL A 47 16.32 -12.77 17.81
C VAL A 47 15.50 -12.25 18.98
N VAL A 48 15.33 -10.94 19.02
CA VAL A 48 14.44 -10.30 19.98
C VAL A 48 13.00 -10.51 19.51
N LYS A 49 12.32 -11.48 20.11
CA LYS A 49 10.86 -11.60 20.06
C LYS A 49 10.26 -10.65 21.09
N ASP A 50 10.38 -9.34 20.85
CA ASP A 50 9.74 -8.35 21.71
C ASP A 50 8.22 -8.53 21.58
N ARG A 51 7.53 -8.73 22.71
CA ARG A 51 6.06 -8.87 22.71
C ARG A 51 5.40 -7.66 22.08
N VAL A 52 5.96 -6.47 22.29
CA VAL A 52 5.47 -5.22 21.70
C VAL A 52 5.60 -5.23 20.18
N VAL A 53 6.70 -5.76 19.63
CA VAL A 53 6.89 -5.86 18.18
C VAL A 53 5.95 -6.91 17.58
N LEU A 54 5.76 -8.05 18.24
CA LEU A 54 4.83 -9.09 17.78
C LEU A 54 3.36 -8.63 17.85
N GLU A 55 2.99 -7.89 18.90
CA GLU A 55 1.66 -7.31 19.04
C GLU A 55 1.41 -6.22 17.98
N ALA A 56 2.38 -5.33 17.76
CA ALA A 56 2.30 -4.33 16.70
C ALA A 56 2.19 -4.95 15.30
N GLN A 57 2.93 -6.02 15.02
CA GLN A 57 2.82 -6.76 13.75
C GLN A 57 1.46 -7.42 13.57
N ARG A 58 0.90 -8.00 14.64
CA ARG A 58 -0.44 -8.61 14.61
C ARG A 58 -1.53 -7.57 14.43
N GLU A 59 -1.41 -6.43 15.08
CA GLU A 59 -2.34 -5.31 14.93
C GLU A 59 -2.30 -4.76 13.50
N GLN A 60 -1.10 -4.55 12.95
CA GLN A 60 -0.92 -4.13 11.57
C GLN A 60 -1.53 -5.12 10.56
N GLU A 61 -1.32 -6.43 10.76
CA GLU A 61 -1.90 -7.45 9.89
C GLU A 61 -3.43 -7.48 9.99
N ARG A 62 -3.97 -7.32 11.20
CA ARG A 62 -5.43 -7.22 11.42
C ARG A 62 -6.01 -5.99 10.73
N ASP A 63 -5.36 -4.84 10.84
CA ASP A 63 -5.80 -3.60 10.18
C ASP A 63 -5.76 -3.73 8.66
N ARG A 64 -4.72 -4.40 8.13
CA ARG A 64 -4.60 -4.68 6.71
C ARG A 64 -5.73 -5.60 6.22
N LEU A 65 -6.03 -6.66 6.96
CA LEU A 65 -7.12 -7.59 6.64
C LEU A 65 -8.49 -6.90 6.71
N ASN A 66 -8.75 -6.15 7.78
CA ASN A 66 -9.99 -5.38 7.95
C ASN A 66 -10.19 -4.31 6.86
N ALA A 67 -9.11 -3.81 6.26
CA ALA A 67 -9.16 -2.85 5.17
C ALA A 67 -9.28 -3.51 3.78
N ALA A 68 -8.97 -4.81 3.66
CA ALA A 68 -8.79 -5.48 2.38
C ALA A 68 -10.06 -5.46 1.51
N CYS A 69 -11.22 -5.80 2.09
CA CYS A 69 -12.47 -5.82 1.32
C CYS A 69 -12.90 -4.43 0.87
N MET A 70 -12.75 -3.41 1.73
CA MET A 70 -13.01 -2.03 1.35
C MET A 70 -12.04 -1.54 0.26
N GLN A 71 -10.76 -1.89 0.35
CA GLN A 71 -9.77 -1.57 -0.67
C GLN A 71 -10.11 -2.25 -2.00
N LEU A 72 -10.52 -3.52 -1.98
CA LEU A 72 -10.89 -4.26 -3.18
C LEU A 72 -12.08 -3.61 -3.90
N VAL A 73 -13.14 -3.27 -3.17
CA VAL A 73 -14.30 -2.59 -3.74
C VAL A 73 -13.91 -1.24 -4.33
N ARG A 74 -13.12 -0.42 -3.63
CA ARG A 74 -12.65 0.86 -4.17
C ARG A 74 -11.78 0.68 -5.40
N LYS A 75 -10.85 -0.29 -5.37
CA LYS A 75 -10.00 -0.63 -6.51
C LYS A 75 -10.86 -0.95 -7.72
N VAL A 76 -11.88 -1.79 -7.60
CA VAL A 76 -12.57 -2.39 -8.76
C VAL A 76 -13.81 -1.60 -9.19
N CYS A 77 -14.63 -1.16 -8.23
CA CYS A 77 -15.85 -0.41 -8.48
C CYS A 77 -15.61 1.09 -8.63
N GLY A 78 -14.46 1.59 -8.16
CA GLY A 78 -14.18 3.02 -8.04
C GLY A 78 -14.65 3.59 -6.70
N MET A 79 -14.28 4.84 -6.42
CA MET A 79 -14.55 5.49 -5.14
C MET A 79 -16.04 5.82 -4.97
N HIS A 80 -16.76 6.06 -6.06
CA HIS A 80 -18.18 6.41 -6.11
C HIS A 80 -18.96 5.51 -7.07
N ASN A 81 -18.50 4.28 -7.29
CA ASN A 81 -19.12 3.30 -8.19
C ASN A 81 -19.06 3.69 -9.67
N GLU A 82 -18.02 4.39 -10.09
CA GLU A 82 -17.79 4.78 -11.48
C GLU A 82 -17.67 3.56 -12.42
N CYS A 83 -17.22 2.43 -11.88
CA CYS A 83 -17.06 1.14 -12.56
C CYS A 83 -18.09 0.09 -12.12
N ASP A 84 -19.29 0.50 -11.73
CA ASP A 84 -20.38 -0.41 -11.32
C ASP A 84 -20.65 -1.53 -12.35
N ALA A 85 -20.59 -1.21 -13.64
CA ALA A 85 -20.81 -2.17 -14.72
C ALA A 85 -19.62 -3.11 -14.99
N ASN A 86 -18.52 -3.02 -14.24
CA ASN A 86 -17.38 -3.92 -14.40
C ASN A 86 -17.75 -5.31 -13.82
N PRO A 87 -17.56 -6.42 -14.56
CA PRO A 87 -17.91 -7.76 -14.07
C PRO A 87 -17.20 -8.17 -12.77
N ALA A 88 -16.08 -7.54 -12.41
CA ALA A 88 -15.38 -7.79 -11.16
C ALA A 88 -15.93 -6.97 -9.97
N CYS A 89 -16.78 -5.95 -10.20
CA CYS A 89 -17.31 -5.09 -9.14
C CYS A 89 -18.32 -5.83 -8.24
N ASP A 90 -19.24 -6.61 -8.83
CA ASP A 90 -20.22 -7.38 -8.06
C ASP A 90 -19.57 -8.43 -7.15
N PRO A 91 -18.63 -9.27 -7.62
CA PRO A 91 -17.87 -10.17 -6.74
C PRO A 91 -17.13 -9.45 -5.62
N ALA A 92 -16.52 -8.29 -5.90
CA ALA A 92 -15.85 -7.50 -4.87
C ALA A 92 -16.82 -7.03 -3.77
N ARG A 93 -18.02 -6.57 -4.15
CA ARG A 93 -19.08 -6.19 -3.19
C ARG A 93 -19.61 -7.38 -2.42
N GLN A 94 -19.73 -8.53 -3.05
CA GLN A 94 -20.17 -9.76 -2.39
C GLN A 94 -19.19 -10.16 -1.28
N LEU A 95 -17.88 -10.10 -1.54
CA LEU A 95 -16.85 -10.35 -0.53
C LEU A 95 -16.97 -9.37 0.66
N LEU A 96 -17.16 -8.07 0.40
CA LEU A 96 -17.39 -7.08 1.46
C LEU A 96 -18.69 -7.35 2.25
N ALA A 97 -19.75 -7.82 1.59
CA ALA A 97 -20.99 -8.18 2.27
C ALA A 97 -20.82 -9.40 3.17
N MET A 98 -20.04 -10.40 2.73
CA MET A 98 -19.68 -11.57 3.54
C MET A 98 -18.87 -11.16 4.77
N GLU A 99 -17.87 -10.28 4.62
CA GLU A 99 -17.10 -9.74 5.75
C GLU A 99 -17.97 -9.05 6.79
N ARG A 100 -18.93 -8.22 6.35
CA ARG A 100 -19.88 -7.58 7.27
C ARG A 100 -20.77 -8.58 7.99
N SER A 101 -21.18 -9.65 7.32
CA SER A 101 -21.96 -10.73 7.93
C SER A 101 -21.14 -11.50 8.96
N GLU A 102 -19.89 -11.83 8.63
CA GLU A 102 -18.95 -12.49 9.54
C GLU A 102 -18.65 -11.60 10.76
N LEU A 103 -18.40 -10.31 10.58
CA LEU A 103 -18.24 -9.35 11.68
C LEU A 103 -19.47 -9.28 12.59
N SER A 104 -20.67 -9.38 12.03
CA SER A 104 -21.90 -9.34 12.83
C SER A 104 -22.14 -10.63 13.62
N SER A 105 -21.59 -11.75 13.15
CA SER A 105 -21.78 -13.08 13.74
C SER A 105 -20.60 -13.52 14.61
N SER A 106 -19.41 -12.96 14.39
CA SER A 106 -18.19 -13.24 15.13
C SER A 106 -18.04 -12.28 16.29
N TRP A 107 -17.96 -12.84 17.51
CA TRP A 107 -17.69 -12.09 18.74
C TRP A 107 -16.20 -12.10 19.09
N SER A 108 -15.37 -12.79 18.30
CA SER A 108 -13.96 -13.04 18.57
C SER A 108 -13.09 -12.27 17.58
N GLY A 109 -11.98 -11.70 18.06
CA GLY A 109 -10.96 -11.03 17.24
C GLY A 109 -10.14 -11.97 16.35
N ASP A 110 -10.77 -13.01 15.80
CA ASP A 110 -10.19 -13.94 14.85
C ASP A 110 -10.14 -13.30 13.45
N ILE A 111 -9.16 -13.73 12.65
CA ILE A 111 -9.06 -13.32 11.26
C ILE A 111 -10.26 -13.90 10.50
N LEU A 112 -10.99 -13.02 9.83
CA LEU A 112 -12.15 -13.37 9.03
C LEU A 112 -11.70 -14.04 7.72
N GLU A 113 -12.39 -15.11 7.33
CA GLU A 113 -12.12 -15.84 6.10
C GLU A 113 -12.35 -14.93 4.88
N SER A 114 -13.44 -14.16 4.92
CA SER A 114 -13.75 -13.12 3.94
C SER A 114 -12.63 -12.08 3.75
N SER A 115 -12.02 -11.58 4.82
CA SER A 115 -10.90 -10.62 4.74
C SER A 115 -9.67 -11.22 4.05
N THR A 116 -9.42 -12.52 4.24
CA THR A 116 -8.34 -13.24 3.54
C THR A 116 -8.62 -13.35 2.05
N HIS A 117 -9.84 -13.73 1.66
CA HIS A 117 -10.24 -13.77 0.25
C HIS A 117 -10.18 -12.40 -0.43
N CYS A 118 -10.51 -11.32 0.29
CA CYS A 118 -10.34 -9.96 -0.22
C CYS A 118 -8.88 -9.61 -0.47
N LEU A 119 -7.97 -10.03 0.42
CA LEU A 119 -6.54 -9.80 0.27
C LEU A 119 -5.96 -10.58 -0.94
N GLU A 120 -6.39 -11.83 -1.12
CA GLU A 120 -6.03 -12.63 -2.30
C GLU A 120 -6.55 -12.00 -3.60
N ALA A 121 -7.81 -11.54 -3.58
CA ALA A 121 -8.44 -10.85 -4.70
C ALA A 121 -7.71 -9.53 -5.05
N LEU A 122 -7.23 -8.79 -4.05
CA LEU A 122 -6.42 -7.59 -4.26
C LEU A 122 -5.13 -7.88 -5.05
N GLY A 123 -4.51 -9.04 -4.82
CA GLY A 123 -3.34 -9.51 -5.55
C GLY A 123 -3.65 -10.04 -6.96
N ASN A 124 -4.91 -10.35 -7.28
CA ASN A 124 -5.30 -10.85 -8.60
C ASN A 124 -5.62 -9.69 -9.56
N GLU A 125 -4.59 -9.17 -10.21
CA GLU A 125 -4.71 -8.08 -11.19
C GLU A 125 -5.35 -8.49 -12.53
N THR A 126 -5.47 -9.78 -12.81
CA THR A 126 -6.05 -10.25 -14.07
C THR A 126 -7.57 -10.13 -14.09
N TYR A 127 -8.21 -10.43 -12.96
CA TYR A 127 -9.66 -10.37 -12.80
C TYR A 127 -10.09 -9.09 -12.10
N PHE A 128 -9.49 -8.76 -10.94
CA PHE A 128 -9.81 -7.56 -10.17
C PHE A 128 -8.98 -6.35 -10.62
N LYS A 129 -9.23 -5.93 -11.86
CA LYS A 129 -8.59 -4.77 -12.47
C LYS A 129 -9.04 -3.47 -11.79
N PRO A 130 -8.13 -2.48 -11.66
CA PRO A 130 -8.48 -1.19 -11.12
C PRO A 130 -9.48 -0.45 -12.01
N CYS A 131 -10.37 0.31 -11.36
CA CYS A 131 -11.30 1.21 -12.01
C CYS A 131 -10.54 2.39 -12.59
N THR A 132 -10.59 2.52 -13.91
CA THR A 132 -9.97 3.63 -14.63
C THR A 132 -10.95 4.78 -14.90
N LYS A 133 -12.24 4.59 -14.61
CA LYS A 133 -13.25 5.64 -14.77
C LYS A 133 -13.16 6.63 -13.61
N ARG A 134 -13.01 7.90 -13.95
CA ARG A 134 -13.09 9.02 -13.00
C ARG A 134 -14.47 9.67 -13.11
N LEU A 135 -15.01 10.13 -11.98
CA LEU A 135 -16.21 10.98 -11.95
C LEU A 135 -15.98 12.18 -12.87
N GLN A 136 -16.78 12.28 -13.93
CA GLN A 136 -16.70 13.39 -14.87
C GLN A 136 -16.88 14.72 -14.12
N GLY A 137 -15.85 15.57 -14.14
CA GLY A 137 -15.93 16.96 -13.68
C GLY A 137 -15.28 17.28 -12.33
N ARG A 138 -14.81 16.30 -11.53
CA ARG A 138 -14.12 16.61 -10.27
C ARG A 138 -12.63 16.25 -10.35
N LEU A 139 -11.82 17.27 -10.63
CA LEU A 139 -10.36 17.12 -10.66
C LEU A 139 -9.81 16.89 -9.25
N THR A 140 -8.90 15.92 -9.11
CA THR A 140 -8.10 15.72 -7.90
C THR A 140 -7.18 16.93 -7.64
N PRO A 141 -6.67 17.11 -6.41
CA PRO A 141 -5.66 18.14 -6.16
C PRO A 141 -4.48 18.06 -7.13
N CYS A 142 -4.01 16.86 -7.45
CA CYS A 142 -2.90 16.68 -8.40
C CYS A 142 -3.27 17.00 -9.84
N GLU A 143 -4.49 16.68 -10.28
CA GLU A 143 -4.96 17.08 -11.62
C GLU A 143 -5.12 18.60 -11.74
N LYS A 144 -5.57 19.28 -10.68
CA LYS A 144 -5.65 20.75 -10.65
C LYS A 144 -4.25 21.37 -10.74
N LEU A 145 -3.30 20.86 -9.95
CA LEU A 145 -1.90 21.28 -10.00
C LEU A 145 -1.31 21.08 -11.40
N SER A 146 -1.50 19.91 -12.00
CA SER A 146 -1.03 19.61 -13.36
C SER A 146 -1.64 20.55 -14.39
N LYS A 147 -2.95 20.85 -14.34
CA LYS A 147 -3.56 21.84 -15.24
C LYS A 147 -3.01 23.26 -15.04
N LYS A 148 -2.70 23.65 -13.80
CA LYS A 148 -2.05 24.94 -13.49
C LYS A 148 -0.66 25.01 -14.14
N VAL A 149 0.16 23.98 -13.94
CA VAL A 149 1.61 24.00 -14.22
C VAL A 149 1.95 23.58 -15.66
N CYS A 150 1.23 22.60 -16.21
CA CYS A 150 1.42 22.13 -17.58
C CYS A 150 0.60 22.92 -18.61
N GLY A 151 -0.44 23.64 -18.16
CA GLY A 151 -1.43 24.29 -19.03
C GLY A 151 -2.53 23.33 -19.50
N ARG A 152 -3.65 23.87 -19.98
CA ARG A 152 -4.83 23.07 -20.40
C ARG A 152 -4.53 22.12 -21.55
N GLU A 153 -3.63 22.54 -22.45
CA GLU A 153 -3.25 21.77 -23.65
C GLU A 153 -1.78 21.29 -23.57
N ASN A 154 -1.22 21.21 -22.36
CA ASN A 154 0.19 20.85 -22.15
C ASN A 154 1.19 21.82 -22.81
N GLN A 155 0.87 23.12 -22.89
CA GLN A 155 1.76 24.11 -23.48
C GLN A 155 3.13 24.17 -22.78
N CYS A 156 3.18 23.85 -21.49
CA CYS A 156 4.39 23.82 -20.67
C CYS A 156 4.90 22.41 -20.38
N ALA A 157 4.65 21.44 -21.26
CA ALA A 157 5.03 20.04 -21.07
C ALA A 157 6.52 19.80 -20.78
N THR A 158 7.39 20.69 -21.24
CA THR A 158 8.85 20.57 -21.10
C THR A 158 9.39 21.16 -19.80
N ARG A 159 8.59 21.91 -19.03
CA ARG A 159 9.03 22.49 -17.74
C ARG A 159 9.20 21.38 -16.71
N GLU A 160 10.26 21.48 -15.90
CA GLU A 160 10.51 20.52 -14.80
C GLU A 160 9.33 20.42 -13.84
N ALA A 161 8.71 21.56 -13.53
CA ALA A 161 7.51 21.62 -12.70
C ALA A 161 6.35 20.80 -13.25
N CYS A 162 6.16 20.76 -14.58
CA CYS A 162 5.12 19.93 -15.20
C CYS A 162 5.45 18.44 -15.08
N ASN A 163 6.72 18.06 -15.22
CA ASN A 163 7.16 16.68 -14.99
C ASN A 163 6.94 16.26 -13.53
N ALA A 164 7.29 17.11 -12.56
CA ALA A 164 7.03 16.87 -11.14
C ALA A 164 5.53 16.73 -10.84
N ALA A 165 4.68 17.61 -11.40
CA ALA A 165 3.22 17.50 -11.24
C ALA A 165 2.66 16.19 -11.83
N ARG A 166 3.21 15.70 -12.95
CA ARG A 166 2.84 14.39 -13.52
C ARG A 166 3.30 13.22 -12.66
N GLN A 167 4.48 13.31 -12.05
CA GLN A 167 4.94 12.31 -11.08
C GLN A 167 3.98 12.22 -9.89
N LEU A 168 3.53 13.36 -9.36
CA LEU A 168 2.56 13.38 -8.26
C LEU A 168 1.21 12.76 -8.64
N ILE A 169 0.74 12.94 -9.88
CA ILE A 169 -0.46 12.23 -10.38
C ILE A 169 -0.24 10.71 -10.37
N SER A 170 0.92 10.24 -10.83
CA SER A 170 1.23 8.81 -10.82
C SER A 170 1.27 8.25 -9.40
N MET A 171 1.83 9.00 -8.46
CA MET A 171 1.85 8.63 -7.04
C MET A 171 0.44 8.62 -6.45
N GLU A 172 -0.37 9.64 -6.71
CA GLU A 172 -1.77 9.72 -6.26
C GLU A 172 -2.58 8.52 -6.76
N GLN A 173 -2.39 8.13 -8.02
CA GLN A 173 -3.03 6.93 -8.58
C GLN A 173 -2.56 5.66 -7.86
N GLN A 174 -1.26 5.47 -7.64
CA GLN A 174 -0.75 4.30 -6.93
C GLN A 174 -1.27 4.22 -5.47
N GLU A 175 -1.26 5.37 -4.78
CA GLU A 175 -1.72 5.46 -3.40
C GLU A 175 -3.24 5.29 -3.29
N MET A 176 -4.05 5.77 -4.25
CA MET A 176 -5.50 5.56 -4.26
C MET A 176 -5.89 4.07 -4.21
N HIS A 177 -5.06 3.19 -4.76
CA HIS A 177 -5.28 1.74 -4.69
C HIS A 177 -4.85 1.13 -3.34
N SER A 178 -4.04 1.85 -2.56
CA SER A 178 -3.42 1.36 -1.33
C SER A 178 -4.04 1.98 -0.06
N VAL A 179 -4.63 3.17 -0.17
CA VAL A 179 -5.23 3.88 0.97
C VAL A 179 -6.76 3.74 0.89
N PRO A 180 -7.43 3.27 1.97
CA PRO A 180 -8.86 3.49 2.19
C PRO A 180 -9.15 5.01 2.17
N ALA A 181 -10.29 5.60 2.54
CA ALA A 181 -10.43 7.09 2.63
C ALA A 181 -10.18 7.99 1.37
N GLY A 182 -9.41 7.60 0.35
CA GLY A 182 -9.17 8.32 -0.91
C GLY A 182 -8.47 9.68 -0.80
N PHE A 183 -7.96 10.04 0.38
CA PHE A 183 -7.08 11.20 0.54
C PHE A 183 -5.65 10.68 0.70
N THR A 184 -4.86 10.79 -0.36
CA THR A 184 -3.53 10.20 -0.41
C THR A 184 -2.45 11.18 0.05
N TYR A 185 -1.25 10.68 0.33
CA TYR A 185 -0.11 11.53 0.67
C TYR A 185 0.23 12.47 -0.50
N ALA A 186 0.25 11.96 -1.72
CA ALA A 186 0.38 12.75 -2.95
C ALA A 186 -0.75 13.77 -3.11
N SER A 187 -2.01 13.43 -2.77
CA SER A 187 -3.13 14.39 -2.78
C SER A 187 -2.86 15.59 -1.85
N ALA A 188 -2.26 15.33 -0.67
CA ALA A 188 -1.86 16.37 0.27
C ALA A 188 -0.73 17.22 -0.30
N GLN A 189 0.33 16.60 -0.81
CA GLN A 189 1.44 17.32 -1.45
C GLN A 189 0.98 18.22 -2.60
N CYS A 190 0.08 17.73 -3.44
CA CYS A 190 -0.46 18.53 -4.55
C CYS A 190 -1.27 19.73 -4.07
N ARG A 191 -2.05 19.57 -2.99
CA ARG A 191 -2.77 20.69 -2.38
C ARG A 191 -1.80 21.71 -1.81
N ASP A 192 -0.78 21.25 -1.10
CA ASP A 192 0.19 22.12 -0.46
C ASP A 192 1.03 22.85 -1.52
N ALA A 193 1.44 22.17 -2.59
CA ALA A 193 2.11 22.77 -3.76
C ALA A 193 1.25 23.78 -4.54
N MET A 194 -0.09 23.66 -4.48
CA MET A 194 -0.98 24.68 -5.05
C MET A 194 -1.10 25.92 -4.16
N ALA A 195 -1.00 25.74 -2.85
CA ALA A 195 -1.09 26.80 -1.85
C ALA A 195 0.26 27.49 -1.58
N ASP A 196 1.36 26.82 -1.91
CA ASP A 196 2.70 27.38 -1.85
C ASP A 196 2.85 28.54 -2.85
N GLU A 197 3.44 29.63 -2.38
CA GLU A 197 3.74 30.82 -3.18
C GLU A 197 5.09 30.69 -3.91
N SER A 198 5.78 29.55 -3.78
CA SER A 198 7.03 29.32 -4.50
C SER A 198 6.84 29.30 -6.02
N ASP A 199 7.83 29.86 -6.74
CA ASP A 199 7.82 29.95 -8.21
C ASP A 199 7.93 28.58 -8.91
N TYR A 200 8.26 27.52 -8.17
CA TYR A 200 8.48 26.19 -8.74
C TYR A 200 7.21 25.65 -9.41
N PHE A 201 6.06 25.70 -8.74
CA PHE A 201 4.76 25.31 -9.33
C PHE A 201 3.95 26.51 -9.85
N SER A 202 4.65 27.40 -10.55
CA SER A 202 4.05 28.53 -11.27
C SER A 202 3.11 28.08 -12.38
N SER A 203 2.13 28.92 -12.71
CA SER A 203 1.20 28.66 -13.80
C SER A 203 1.89 28.64 -15.15
N CYS A 204 1.39 27.80 -16.06
CA CYS A 204 1.73 27.88 -17.46
C CYS A 204 1.10 29.15 -18.05
N GLU A 205 1.97 30.08 -18.44
CA GLU A 205 1.63 31.30 -19.20
C GLU A 205 1.64 31.03 -20.70
#